data_AF-A0A2A2CG67-F1
#
_entry.id   AF-A0A2A2CG67-F1
#
_cell.length_a   1.000
_cell.length_b   1.000
_cell.length_c   1.000
_cell.angle_alpha   90.00
_cell.angle_beta   90.00
_cell.angle_gamma   90.00
#
_symmetry.space_group_name_H-M   'P 1'
#
loop_
_entity.id
_entity.type
_entity.pdbx_description
1 polymer ?
#
loop_
_entity_poly.entity_id
_entity_poly.type
_entity_poly.pdbx_seq_one_letter_code
_entity_poly.pdbx_strand_id
1 'polypeptide(L)'
;MYKSASGYGGLEATPLARIGYYDEIIAQAWEKDFLPEITNSEINERITQCNQMVQFTRQPKVGPWRPYDKNQPLIANQLTPESFCLTICNAAYQDIKFDKMDIARACKQWDAWEASFLDSTYQSLTDMWRSWVLNAMVLEADPGNKGNKAGIRHNISLGQSGAPIMVTPNNITRQFARLKQVLRDRQRWEDDKMFVIVPTALNEILSVSPYANVAAMGECKPCSQAIDGFMPHKLFGFNPIESSHVPSFVDATGELTYYIIAGHRDAFGFAADIIEGRLVEPSRNFGVEYQMLAAWGGKAIYPDALAVGYWAFGD
;
A
#
# COMPACT_ATOMS: atom_id res chain seq x y z
N MET A 1 27.42 25.43 29.26
CA MET A 1 27.62 25.04 30.68
C MET A 1 26.44 24.15 31.03
N TYR A 2 26.53 22.84 31.27
CA TYR A 2 27.59 22.01 31.85
C TYR A 2 27.91 20.79 30.95
N LYS A 3 29.18 20.40 30.89
CA LYS A 3 29.61 19.08 30.38
C LYS A 3 29.38 18.06 31.51
N SER A 4 28.45 17.13 31.33
CA SER A 4 28.34 15.95 32.20
C SER A 4 29.44 14.94 31.84
N ALA A 5 30.04 14.35 32.88
CA ALA A 5 31.24 13.52 32.83
C ALA A 5 30.97 12.03 32.55
N SER A 6 29.86 11.67 31.92
CA SER A 6 29.68 10.36 31.28
C SER A 6 29.52 10.61 29.78
N GLY A 7 30.39 10.00 28.97
CA GLY A 7 30.49 10.22 27.53
C GLY A 7 29.32 9.73 26.69
N TYR A 8 28.09 9.82 27.20
CA TYR A 8 26.88 9.68 26.39
C TYR A 8 26.51 11.06 25.88
N GLY A 9 26.62 11.25 24.57
CA GLY A 9 25.97 12.37 23.90
C GLY A 9 24.49 12.39 24.31
N GLY A 10 23.98 13.57 24.67
CA GLY A 10 22.57 13.72 25.02
C GLY A 10 21.67 13.15 23.92
N LEU A 11 20.39 12.91 24.25
CA LEU A 11 19.39 12.30 23.37
C LEU A 11 19.45 12.78 21.90
N GLU A 12 19.82 14.04 21.62
CA GLU A 12 20.06 14.58 20.26
C GLU A 12 21.16 13.86 19.43
N ALA A 13 21.94 12.97 20.05
CA ALA A 13 23.01 12.20 19.43
C ALA A 13 22.59 10.77 19.06
N THR A 14 21.40 10.30 19.46
CA THR A 14 20.89 9.00 18.99
C THR A 14 20.27 9.16 17.59
N PRO A 15 20.44 8.19 16.68
CA PRO A 15 19.85 8.24 15.34
C PRO A 15 18.33 8.40 15.35
N LEU A 16 17.66 8.05 16.45
CA LEU A 16 16.20 8.09 16.57
C LEU A 16 15.63 9.45 17.03
N ALA A 17 16.46 10.36 17.55
CA ALA A 17 15.98 11.61 18.17
C ALA A 17 16.18 12.86 17.29
N ARG A 18 16.67 12.73 16.05
CA ARG A 18 16.68 13.86 15.12
C ARG A 18 15.34 13.97 14.41
N ILE A 19 14.65 15.07 14.68
CA ILE A 19 13.50 15.54 13.90
C ILE A 19 13.96 15.67 12.45
N GLY A 20 13.50 14.78 11.56
CA GLY A 20 13.85 14.78 10.13
C GLY A 20 14.43 13.47 9.57
N TYR A 21 14.56 12.40 10.36
CA TYR A 21 15.16 11.14 9.89
C TYR A 21 14.31 10.32 8.90
N TYR A 22 13.09 10.78 8.57
CA TYR A 22 12.21 10.09 7.62
C TYR A 22 12.79 10.04 6.18
N ASP A 23 13.70 10.96 5.83
CA ASP A 23 14.27 11.08 4.48
C ASP A 23 15.67 10.46 4.29
N GLU A 24 16.42 10.13 5.35
CA GLU A 24 17.86 9.78 5.24
C GLU A 24 18.27 8.36 5.66
N ILE A 25 17.35 7.50 6.14
CA ILE A 25 17.71 6.10 6.42
C ILE A 25 17.67 5.32 5.10
N ILE A 26 18.86 5.01 4.60
CA ILE A 26 19.06 4.13 3.45
C ILE A 26 18.55 2.74 3.85
N ALA A 27 17.31 2.47 3.45
CA ALA A 27 16.64 1.22 3.73
C ALA A 27 17.47 0.04 3.22
N GLN A 28 17.82 -0.89 4.11
CA GLN A 28 18.18 -2.25 3.72
C GLN A 28 16.92 -3.07 3.37
N ALA A 29 15.88 -2.41 2.86
CA ALA A 29 14.70 -3.09 2.34
C ALA A 29 15.08 -3.67 0.98
N TRP A 30 15.01 -5.00 0.86
CA TRP A 30 15.13 -5.66 -0.44
C TRP A 30 13.96 -5.30 -1.37
N GLU A 31 12.86 -4.73 -0.84
CA GLU A 31 11.71 -4.22 -1.59
C GLU A 31 11.50 -2.73 -1.25
N LYS A 32 11.67 -1.85 -2.25
CA LYS A 32 11.46 -0.40 -2.11
C LYS A 32 10.04 -0.12 -1.61
N ASP A 33 9.87 0.85 -0.71
CA ASP A 33 8.53 1.17 -0.21
C ASP A 33 7.62 1.68 -1.32
N PHE A 34 6.55 0.91 -1.58
CA PHE A 34 5.58 1.19 -2.63
C PHE A 34 4.31 1.86 -2.11
N LEU A 35 4.13 1.97 -0.79
CA LEU A 35 2.94 2.60 -0.19
C LEU A 35 2.73 4.04 -0.71
N PRO A 36 3.76 4.90 -0.86
CA PRO A 36 3.59 6.25 -1.41
C PRO A 36 3.18 6.28 -2.89
N GLU A 37 3.44 5.21 -3.65
CA GLU A 37 3.11 5.09 -5.07
C GLU A 37 1.66 4.66 -5.30
N ILE A 38 1.06 3.95 -4.34
CA ILE A 38 -0.31 3.40 -4.43
C ILE A 38 -1.34 4.14 -3.58
N THR A 39 -0.88 5.01 -2.66
CA THR A 39 -1.74 5.80 -1.78
C THR A 39 -1.47 7.29 -1.94
N ASN A 40 -2.48 8.10 -1.60
CA ASN A 40 -2.29 9.52 -1.44
C ASN A 40 -1.71 9.82 -0.05
N SER A 41 -0.43 10.19 -0.03
CA SER A 41 0.33 10.55 1.17
C SER A 41 0.36 12.06 1.45
N GLU A 42 -0.18 12.92 0.57
CA GLU A 42 -0.24 14.38 0.82
C GLU A 42 -1.14 14.74 2.01
N ILE A 43 -1.92 13.78 2.48
CA ILE A 43 -2.85 13.90 3.60
C ILE A 43 -2.12 13.84 4.96
N ASN A 44 -0.84 13.46 5.02
CA ASN A 44 -0.17 13.00 6.25
C ASN A 44 0.00 14.08 7.35
N GLU A 45 0.43 15.30 7.00
CA GLU A 45 1.00 16.24 7.98
C GLU A 45 0.04 16.72 9.09
N ARG A 46 -1.28 16.73 8.83
CA ARG A 46 -2.28 17.20 9.80
C ARG A 46 -2.92 16.10 10.64
N ILE A 47 -2.93 14.86 10.16
CA ILE A 47 -3.69 13.77 10.79
C ILE A 47 -2.88 13.12 11.92
N THR A 48 -1.56 13.05 11.75
CA THR A 48 -0.65 12.41 12.71
C THR A 48 -0.49 13.22 13.99
N GLN A 49 -0.61 14.55 13.94
CA GLN A 49 -0.36 15.43 15.09
C GLN A 49 -1.41 15.33 16.22
N CYS A 50 -2.62 14.83 15.96
CA CYS A 50 -3.70 14.83 16.96
C CYS A 50 -4.51 13.53 17.04
N ASN A 51 -4.14 12.45 16.33
CA ASN A 51 -4.96 11.22 16.23
C ASN A 51 -6.45 11.52 15.93
N GLN A 52 -6.69 12.48 15.05
CA GLN A 52 -8.04 13.00 14.78
C GLN A 52 -8.68 12.33 13.57
N MET A 53 -10.01 12.22 13.62
CA MET A 53 -10.83 11.96 12.45
C MET A 53 -10.81 13.20 11.55
N VAL A 54 -10.38 13.07 10.30
CA VAL A 54 -10.48 14.18 9.32
C VAL A 54 -11.63 13.89 8.37
N GLN A 55 -12.53 14.87 8.24
CA GLN A 55 -13.64 14.81 7.29
C GLN A 55 -13.20 15.40 5.95
N PHE A 56 -13.26 14.59 4.91
CA PHE A 56 -13.05 15.00 3.54
C PHE A 56 -14.38 15.22 2.84
N THR A 57 -14.42 16.18 1.92
CA THR A 57 -15.58 16.40 1.03
C THR A 57 -15.17 16.02 -0.40
N ARG A 58 -15.93 15.12 -1.03
CA ARG A 58 -15.71 14.75 -2.43
C ARG A 58 -16.18 15.86 -3.36
N GLN A 59 -15.68 15.83 -4.59
CA GLN A 59 -16.19 16.73 -5.63
C GLN A 59 -17.72 16.56 -5.78
N PRO A 60 -18.51 17.65 -5.73
CA PRO A 60 -19.95 17.55 -5.83
C PRO A 60 -20.35 17.10 -7.24
N LYS A 61 -21.26 16.13 -7.33
CA LYS A 61 -21.84 15.71 -8.61
C LYS A 61 -23.05 16.58 -8.94
N VAL A 62 -23.07 17.12 -10.16
CA VAL A 62 -24.23 17.84 -10.70
C VAL A 62 -25.12 16.82 -11.44
N GLY A 63 -26.43 16.94 -11.29
CA GLY A 63 -27.38 16.11 -12.03
C GLY A 63 -27.21 16.19 -13.55
N PRO A 64 -27.79 15.24 -14.31
CA PRO A 64 -27.64 15.19 -15.76
C PRO A 64 -28.22 16.42 -16.45
N TRP A 65 -27.72 16.71 -17.65
CA TRP A 65 -28.31 17.68 -18.56
C TRP A 65 -29.72 17.22 -18.95
N ARG A 66 -30.66 18.18 -18.96
CA ARG A 66 -32.04 17.93 -19.37
C ARG A 66 -32.28 18.59 -20.74
N PRO A 67 -32.98 17.93 -21.67
CA PRO A 67 -33.39 18.58 -22.91
C PRO A 67 -34.28 19.79 -22.58
N TYR A 68 -34.15 20.85 -23.36
CA TYR A 68 -34.89 22.10 -23.19
C TYR A 68 -35.81 22.33 -24.38
N ASP A 69 -37.10 22.42 -24.13
CA ASP A 69 -38.06 22.94 -25.10
C ASP A 69 -38.27 24.45 -24.90
N LYS A 70 -38.54 25.16 -26.00
CA LYS A 70 -38.75 26.61 -25.95
C LYS A 70 -39.89 26.96 -24.98
N ASN A 71 -39.62 27.87 -24.05
CA ASN A 71 -40.52 28.32 -22.98
C ASN A 71 -40.79 27.27 -21.88
N GLN A 72 -40.03 26.18 -21.80
CA GLN A 72 -40.12 25.26 -20.68
C GLN A 72 -39.56 25.90 -19.39
N PRO A 73 -40.23 25.76 -18.24
CA PRO A 73 -39.68 26.19 -16.96
C PRO A 73 -38.45 25.34 -16.59
N LEU A 74 -37.38 25.99 -16.15
CA LEU A 74 -36.14 25.33 -15.74
C LEU A 74 -36.32 24.69 -14.37
N ILE A 75 -35.92 23.43 -14.24
CA ILE A 75 -35.83 22.73 -12.97
C ILE A 75 -34.36 22.67 -12.56
N ALA A 76 -34.00 23.33 -11.46
CA ALA A 76 -32.64 23.33 -10.94
C ALA A 76 -32.23 21.94 -10.44
N ASN A 77 -31.01 21.52 -10.78
CA ASN A 77 -30.39 20.35 -10.16
C ASN A 77 -29.87 20.75 -8.76
N GLN A 78 -30.08 19.89 -7.77
CA GLN A 78 -29.54 20.11 -6.42
C GLN A 78 -28.09 19.63 -6.36
N LEU A 79 -27.21 20.43 -5.76
CA LEU A 79 -25.84 20.04 -5.43
C LEU A 79 -25.85 19.31 -4.08
N THR A 80 -25.47 18.04 -4.07
CA THR A 80 -25.29 17.27 -2.84
C THR A 80 -23.79 17.01 -2.63
N PRO A 81 -23.13 17.69 -1.67
CA PRO A 81 -21.76 17.33 -1.30
C PRO A 81 -21.79 16.00 -0.53
N GLU A 82 -20.92 15.06 -0.92
CA GLU A 82 -20.71 13.81 -0.19
C GLU A 82 -19.44 13.96 0.66
N SER A 83 -19.55 13.69 1.96
CA SER A 83 -18.41 13.75 2.88
C SER A 83 -18.14 12.39 3.52
N PHE A 84 -16.87 12.06 3.75
CA PHE A 84 -16.46 10.85 4.47
C PHE A 84 -15.37 11.18 5.49
N CYS A 85 -15.30 10.41 6.58
CA CYS A 85 -14.27 10.56 7.60
C CYS A 85 -13.17 9.51 7.42
N LEU A 86 -11.91 9.93 7.43
CA LEU A 86 -10.72 9.09 7.58
C LEU A 86 -10.27 9.14 9.03
N THR A 87 -9.96 7.98 9.61
CA THR A 87 -9.69 7.84 11.05
C THR A 87 -8.42 7.02 11.28
N ILE A 88 -7.53 7.51 12.14
CA ILE A 88 -6.41 6.70 12.68
C ILE A 88 -6.98 5.87 13.83
N CYS A 89 -7.13 4.56 13.60
CA CYS A 89 -7.75 3.64 14.56
C CYS A 89 -6.84 2.48 14.97
N ASN A 90 -5.73 2.28 14.26
CA ASN A 90 -4.84 1.18 14.55
C ASN A 90 -3.58 1.71 15.23
N ALA A 91 -3.09 0.95 16.20
CA ALA A 91 -1.83 1.21 16.86
C ALA A 91 -1.12 -0.12 17.15
N ALA A 92 0.20 -0.08 17.13
CA ALA A 92 1.06 -1.17 17.52
C ALA A 92 2.25 -0.62 18.29
N TYR A 93 2.79 -1.43 19.19
CA TYR A 93 4.00 -1.08 19.89
C TYR A 93 5.05 -2.16 19.66
N GLN A 94 6.31 -1.76 19.78
CA GLN A 94 7.43 -2.67 19.88
C GLN A 94 8.27 -2.29 21.09
N ASP A 95 8.69 -3.29 21.84
CA ASP A 95 9.52 -3.13 23.04
C ASP A 95 10.69 -4.10 22.94
N ILE A 96 11.89 -3.54 22.74
CA ILE A 96 13.11 -4.32 22.54
C ILE A 96 14.02 -4.10 23.75
N LYS A 97 14.20 -5.16 24.53
CA LYS A 97 15.03 -5.13 25.72
C LYS A 97 16.42 -5.70 25.45
N PHE A 98 17.45 -4.95 25.86
CA PHE A 98 18.84 -5.41 25.88
C PHE A 98 19.42 -5.35 27.28
N ASP A 99 20.28 -6.31 27.62
CA ASP A 99 21.04 -6.28 28.87
C ASP A 99 22.30 -5.42 28.71
N LYS A 100 22.63 -4.63 29.73
CA LYS A 100 23.84 -3.79 29.75
C LYS A 100 25.13 -4.61 29.62
N MET A 101 25.12 -5.88 30.02
CA MET A 101 26.26 -6.78 29.83
C MET A 101 26.50 -7.13 28.36
N ASP A 102 25.43 -7.31 27.57
CA ASP A 102 25.54 -7.63 26.15
C ASP A 102 25.99 -6.41 25.34
N ILE A 103 25.49 -5.23 25.71
CA ILE A 103 25.97 -3.93 25.20
C ILE A 103 27.48 -3.80 25.47
N ALA A 104 27.90 -4.04 26.71
CA ALA A 104 29.31 -3.94 27.09
C ALA A 104 30.20 -4.96 26.35
N ARG A 105 29.68 -6.16 26.06
CA ARG A 105 30.40 -7.20 25.30
C ARG A 105 30.55 -6.85 23.83
N ALA A 106 29.56 -6.18 23.23
CA ALA A 106 29.61 -5.74 21.84
C ALA A 106 30.69 -4.66 21.58
N CYS A 107 31.15 -3.95 22.62
CA CYS A 107 32.21 -2.94 22.54
C CYS A 107 31.98 -1.95 21.37
N LYS A 108 32.86 -1.97 20.35
CA LYS A 108 32.81 -1.06 19.19
C LYS A 108 31.80 -1.46 18.12
N GLN A 109 31.25 -2.67 18.19
CA GLN A 109 30.27 -3.17 17.21
C GLN A 109 28.84 -2.81 17.58
N TRP A 110 28.62 -2.23 18.77
CA TRP A 110 27.30 -1.88 19.27
C TRP A 110 26.56 -0.94 18.30
N ASP A 111 27.19 0.14 17.85
CA ASP A 111 26.54 1.15 16.98
C ASP A 111 26.03 0.54 15.66
N ALA A 112 26.82 -0.35 15.04
CA ALA A 112 26.43 -1.02 13.80
C ALA A 112 25.31 -2.06 14.03
N TRP A 113 25.35 -2.74 15.18
CA TRP A 113 24.31 -3.68 15.58
C TRP A 113 23.02 -2.96 15.94
N GLU A 114 23.13 -1.79 16.56
CA GLU A 114 22.01 -0.91 16.92
C GLU A 114 21.24 -0.46 15.69
N ALA A 115 21.95 0.10 14.71
CA ALA A 115 21.35 0.47 13.42
C ALA A 115 20.63 -0.71 12.76
N SER A 116 21.26 -1.89 12.73
CA SER A 116 20.70 -3.07 12.05
C SER A 116 19.41 -3.60 12.68
N PHE A 117 19.29 -3.63 14.02
CA PHE A 117 18.04 -4.09 14.64
C PHE A 117 16.93 -3.05 14.52
N LEU A 118 17.27 -1.75 14.51
CA LEU A 118 16.31 -0.66 14.29
C LEU A 118 15.76 -0.73 12.86
N ASP A 119 16.60 -1.00 11.88
CA ASP A 119 16.19 -1.23 10.49
C ASP A 119 15.24 -2.43 10.39
N SER A 120 15.57 -3.55 11.04
CA SER A 120 14.70 -4.74 11.07
C SER A 120 13.35 -4.48 11.73
N THR A 121 13.34 -3.64 12.77
CA THR A 121 12.11 -3.20 13.46
C THR A 121 11.22 -2.39 12.53
N TYR A 122 11.81 -1.46 11.78
CA TYR A 122 11.08 -0.66 10.81
C TYR A 122 10.54 -1.49 9.64
N GLN A 123 11.28 -2.50 9.19
CA GLN A 123 10.81 -3.44 8.16
C GLN A 123 9.56 -4.19 8.63
N SER A 124 9.60 -4.76 9.84
CA SER A 124 8.44 -5.44 10.43
C SER A 124 7.21 -4.53 10.52
N LEU A 125 7.40 -3.26 10.91
CA LEU A 125 6.34 -2.25 10.92
C LEU A 125 5.79 -1.97 9.52
N THR A 126 6.67 -1.83 8.53
CA THR A 126 6.31 -1.57 7.13
C THR A 126 5.55 -2.75 6.53
N ASP A 127 5.97 -3.99 6.80
CA ASP A 127 5.29 -5.20 6.32
C ASP A 127 3.88 -5.32 6.88
N MET A 128 3.71 -4.94 8.16
CA MET A 128 2.39 -4.85 8.79
C MET A 128 1.52 -3.78 8.10
N TRP A 129 2.07 -2.60 7.81
CA TRP A 129 1.34 -1.55 7.10
C TRP A 129 0.97 -1.95 5.67
N ARG A 130 1.90 -2.55 4.92
CA ARG A 130 1.66 -3.08 3.56
C ARG A 130 0.51 -4.08 3.58
N SER A 131 0.61 -5.10 4.42
CA SER A 131 -0.44 -6.12 4.55
C SER A 131 -1.78 -5.50 4.94
N TRP A 132 -1.79 -4.52 5.84
CA TRP A 132 -3.01 -3.83 6.25
C TRP A 132 -3.64 -3.00 5.13
N VAL A 133 -2.85 -2.18 4.43
CA VAL A 133 -3.32 -1.32 3.33
C VAL A 133 -3.90 -2.16 2.19
N LEU A 134 -3.23 -3.23 1.79
CA LEU A 134 -3.70 -4.10 0.72
C LEU A 134 -5.02 -4.78 1.10
N ASN A 135 -5.15 -5.27 2.33
CA ASN A 135 -6.42 -5.81 2.83
C ASN A 135 -7.52 -4.75 2.89
N ALA A 136 -7.21 -3.54 3.34
CA ALA A 136 -8.16 -2.42 3.40
C ALA A 136 -8.66 -2.05 1.99
N MET A 137 -7.76 -1.96 1.00
CA MET A 137 -8.13 -1.69 -0.40
C MET A 137 -9.09 -2.75 -0.96
N VAL A 138 -8.88 -4.04 -0.67
CA VAL A 138 -9.76 -5.13 -1.10
C VAL A 138 -11.17 -5.00 -0.49
N LEU A 139 -11.23 -4.68 0.80
CA LEU A 139 -12.49 -4.54 1.54
C LEU A 139 -13.27 -3.32 1.08
N GLU A 140 -12.59 -2.19 0.91
CA GLU A 140 -13.20 -0.89 0.60
C GLU A 140 -13.44 -0.64 -0.90
N ALA A 141 -12.93 -1.49 -1.79
CA ALA A 141 -13.27 -1.44 -3.20
C ALA A 141 -14.78 -1.57 -3.44
N ASP A 142 -15.30 -0.76 -4.38
CA ASP A 142 -16.72 -0.72 -4.73
C ASP A 142 -17.26 -2.13 -5.06
N PRO A 143 -18.44 -2.53 -4.55
CA PRO A 143 -19.01 -3.84 -4.85
C PRO A 143 -19.18 -4.14 -6.35
N GLY A 144 -19.36 -3.10 -7.18
CA GLY A 144 -19.44 -3.23 -8.63
C GLY A 144 -18.09 -3.24 -9.34
N ASN A 145 -16.97 -3.23 -8.61
CA ASN A 145 -15.61 -3.38 -9.10
C ASN A 145 -14.93 -4.69 -8.67
N LYS A 146 -15.70 -5.61 -8.06
CA LYS A 146 -15.23 -6.93 -7.62
C LYS A 146 -16.27 -8.02 -7.92
N GLY A 147 -15.86 -9.28 -7.86
CA GLY A 147 -16.76 -10.41 -8.03
C GLY A 147 -17.05 -10.80 -9.48
N ASN A 148 -18.02 -11.70 -9.65
CA ASN A 148 -18.44 -12.21 -10.96
C ASN A 148 -19.31 -11.25 -11.78
N LYS A 149 -19.73 -10.13 -11.20
CA LYS A 149 -20.64 -9.13 -11.79
C LYS A 149 -20.05 -7.72 -11.71
N ALA A 150 -18.76 -7.60 -11.97
CA ALA A 150 -18.06 -6.33 -12.01
C ALA A 150 -18.40 -5.52 -13.28
N GLY A 151 -18.07 -4.22 -13.24
CA GLY A 151 -18.33 -3.24 -14.29
C GLY A 151 -19.70 -2.58 -14.16
N ILE A 152 -19.89 -1.44 -14.84
CA ILE A 152 -21.15 -0.67 -14.82
C ILE A 152 -22.34 -1.51 -15.30
N ARG A 153 -22.08 -2.43 -16.25
CA ARG A 153 -23.10 -3.30 -16.84
C ARG A 153 -23.17 -4.68 -16.19
N HIS A 154 -22.42 -4.92 -15.10
CA HIS A 154 -22.39 -6.21 -14.39
C HIS A 154 -22.08 -7.43 -15.27
N ASN A 155 -21.28 -7.24 -16.32
CA ASN A 155 -20.98 -8.24 -17.35
C ASN A 155 -19.53 -8.75 -17.32
N ILE A 156 -18.72 -8.26 -16.38
CA ILE A 156 -17.31 -8.63 -16.26
C ILE A 156 -17.14 -9.52 -15.03
N SER A 157 -16.59 -10.72 -15.23
CA SER A 157 -16.18 -11.57 -14.11
C SER A 157 -14.72 -11.28 -13.78
N LEU A 158 -14.49 -10.91 -12.51
CA LEU A 158 -13.17 -10.74 -11.90
C LEU A 158 -12.85 -11.85 -10.88
N GLY A 159 -13.75 -12.83 -10.72
CA GLY A 159 -13.63 -13.92 -9.74
C GLY A 159 -14.27 -13.57 -8.40
N GLN A 160 -14.68 -14.58 -7.65
CA GLN A 160 -15.22 -14.45 -6.29
C GLN A 160 -14.84 -15.68 -5.46
N SER A 161 -14.98 -15.60 -4.13
CA SER A 161 -14.77 -16.77 -3.25
C SER A 161 -15.64 -17.96 -3.70
N GLY A 162 -15.02 -19.15 -3.76
CA GLY A 162 -15.62 -20.39 -4.27
C GLY A 162 -15.64 -20.52 -5.79
N ALA A 163 -15.27 -19.47 -6.54
CA ALA A 163 -15.13 -19.50 -7.99
C ALA A 163 -14.02 -18.53 -8.44
N PRO A 164 -12.74 -18.86 -8.16
CA PRO A 164 -11.61 -18.05 -8.59
C PRO A 164 -11.43 -18.12 -10.12
N ILE A 165 -10.84 -17.08 -10.68
CA ILE A 165 -10.42 -17.10 -12.08
C ILE A 165 -9.08 -17.81 -12.16
N MET A 166 -9.05 -18.94 -12.86
CA MET A 166 -7.79 -19.59 -13.23
C MET A 166 -7.08 -18.75 -14.28
N VAL A 167 -5.94 -18.18 -13.92
CA VAL A 167 -5.08 -17.40 -14.81
C VAL A 167 -4.01 -18.32 -15.39
N THR A 168 -3.93 -18.35 -16.71
CA THR A 168 -2.96 -19.13 -17.50
C THR A 168 -2.24 -18.20 -18.47
N PRO A 169 -1.08 -18.62 -19.04
CA PRO A 169 -0.31 -17.78 -19.95
C PRO A 169 -1.11 -17.25 -21.15
N ASN A 170 -2.15 -17.97 -21.57
CA ASN A 170 -3.02 -17.59 -22.70
C ASN A 170 -4.12 -16.58 -22.33
N ASN A 171 -4.53 -16.53 -21.06
CA ASN A 171 -5.69 -15.74 -20.65
C ASN A 171 -5.33 -14.49 -19.83
N ILE A 172 -4.08 -14.38 -19.37
CA ILE A 172 -3.58 -13.29 -18.52
C ILE A 172 -3.88 -11.90 -19.13
N THR A 173 -3.63 -11.72 -20.43
CA THR A 173 -3.94 -10.48 -21.16
C THR A 173 -5.43 -10.12 -21.10
N ARG A 174 -6.31 -11.11 -21.18
CA ARG A 174 -7.76 -10.91 -21.10
C ARG A 174 -8.18 -10.46 -19.70
N GLN A 175 -7.56 -10.99 -18.65
CA GLN A 175 -7.90 -10.62 -17.27
C GLN A 175 -7.44 -9.19 -16.94
N PHE A 176 -6.24 -8.80 -17.35
CA PHE A 176 -5.80 -7.40 -17.24
C PHE A 176 -6.68 -6.45 -18.07
N ALA A 177 -7.11 -6.87 -19.26
CA ALA A 177 -8.05 -6.08 -20.06
C ALA A 177 -9.39 -5.87 -19.37
N ARG A 178 -9.90 -6.89 -18.65
CA ARG A 178 -11.13 -6.78 -17.85
C ARG A 178 -10.98 -5.81 -16.68
N LEU A 179 -9.87 -5.87 -15.95
CA LEU A 179 -9.58 -4.89 -14.89
C LEU A 179 -9.55 -3.46 -15.44
N LYS A 180 -8.84 -3.25 -16.55
CA LYS A 180 -8.80 -1.94 -17.22
C LYS A 180 -10.18 -1.49 -17.68
N GLN A 181 -10.98 -2.39 -18.24
CA GLN A 181 -12.34 -2.08 -18.69
C GLN A 181 -13.21 -1.60 -17.53
N VAL A 182 -13.16 -2.26 -16.37
CA VAL A 182 -13.93 -1.86 -15.18
C VAL A 182 -13.61 -0.43 -14.75
N LEU A 183 -12.34 -0.06 -14.73
CA LEU A 183 -11.88 1.29 -14.32
C LEU A 183 -12.14 2.34 -15.41
N ARG A 184 -11.99 1.98 -16.68
CA ARG A 184 -12.22 2.87 -17.83
C ARG A 184 -13.69 3.17 -18.04
N ASP A 185 -14.56 2.17 -17.93
CA ASP A 185 -16.01 2.34 -18.07
C ASP A 185 -16.54 3.32 -17.01
N ARG A 186 -15.92 3.32 -15.81
CA ARG A 186 -16.21 4.27 -14.71
C ARG A 186 -15.50 5.62 -14.81
N GLN A 187 -14.79 5.88 -15.90
CA GLN A 187 -14.07 7.14 -16.12
C GLN A 187 -13.05 7.47 -15.01
N ARG A 188 -12.46 6.43 -14.39
CA ARG A 188 -11.42 6.57 -13.35
C ARG A 188 -10.00 6.33 -13.87
N TRP A 189 -9.87 6.09 -15.18
CA TRP A 189 -8.59 5.83 -15.83
C TRP A 189 -7.85 7.14 -16.14
N GLU A 190 -6.65 7.30 -15.59
CA GLU A 190 -5.70 8.34 -15.96
C GLU A 190 -4.36 7.67 -16.31
N ASP A 191 -3.79 8.01 -17.46
CA ASP A 191 -2.51 7.42 -17.87
C ASP A 191 -1.40 7.78 -16.86
N ASP A 192 -0.47 6.85 -16.61
CA ASP A 192 0.65 6.96 -15.66
C ASP A 192 0.31 6.92 -14.16
N LYS A 193 -0.96 7.08 -13.76
CA LYS A 193 -1.37 7.05 -12.34
C LYS A 193 -2.09 5.76 -11.91
N MET A 194 -2.21 4.80 -12.82
CA MET A 194 -2.81 3.50 -12.54
C MET A 194 -1.74 2.53 -12.05
N PHE A 195 -1.98 1.88 -10.93
CA PHE A 195 -1.14 0.82 -10.39
C PHE A 195 -1.86 -0.53 -10.45
N VAL A 196 -1.08 -1.60 -10.47
CA VAL A 196 -1.58 -2.96 -10.21
C VAL A 196 -0.60 -3.70 -9.33
N ILE A 197 -1.12 -4.34 -8.29
CA ILE A 197 -0.34 -5.07 -7.30
C ILE A 197 -0.49 -6.55 -7.61
N VAL A 198 0.63 -7.20 -7.88
CA VAL A 198 0.69 -8.57 -8.34
C VAL A 198 1.55 -9.40 -7.38
N PRO A 199 1.16 -10.66 -7.12
CA PRO A 199 1.98 -11.57 -6.32
C PRO A 199 3.18 -12.04 -7.13
N THR A 200 4.23 -12.45 -6.43
CA THR A 200 5.46 -13.01 -7.01
C THR A 200 5.18 -14.22 -7.92
N ALA A 201 4.13 -15.01 -7.62
CA ALA A 201 3.69 -16.15 -8.42
C ALA A 201 3.27 -15.78 -9.86
N LEU A 202 2.91 -14.52 -10.12
CA LEU A 202 2.54 -14.07 -11.47
C LEU A 202 3.77 -14.06 -12.41
N ASN A 203 4.98 -13.89 -11.87
CA ASN A 203 6.21 -13.81 -12.68
C ASN A 203 6.45 -15.08 -13.50
N GLU A 204 6.17 -16.25 -12.92
CA GLU A 204 6.30 -17.53 -13.60
C GLU A 204 5.39 -17.57 -14.83
N ILE A 205 4.12 -17.20 -14.68
CA ILE A 205 3.17 -17.15 -15.80
C ILE A 205 3.56 -16.08 -16.83
N LEU A 206 4.01 -14.90 -16.38
CA LEU A 206 4.43 -13.82 -17.28
C LEU A 206 5.64 -14.22 -18.13
N SER A 207 6.58 -14.98 -17.57
CA SER A 207 7.77 -15.48 -18.27
C SER A 207 7.46 -16.48 -19.40
N VAL A 208 6.32 -17.17 -19.34
CA VAL A 208 5.85 -18.11 -20.37
C VAL A 208 4.81 -17.46 -21.30
N SER A 209 4.18 -16.38 -20.85
CA SER A 209 3.15 -15.66 -21.60
C SER A 209 3.69 -14.95 -22.85
N PRO A 210 2.82 -14.52 -23.78
CA PRO A 210 3.24 -13.69 -24.92
C PRO A 210 3.92 -12.37 -24.52
N TYR A 211 3.83 -11.91 -23.26
CA TYR A 211 4.59 -10.76 -22.77
C TYR A 211 6.10 -11.02 -22.69
N ALA A 212 6.52 -12.28 -22.51
CA ALA A 212 7.93 -12.66 -22.58
C ALA A 212 8.54 -12.38 -23.96
N ASN A 213 7.74 -12.53 -25.03
CA ASN A 213 8.19 -12.22 -26.39
C ASN A 213 8.38 -10.71 -26.60
N VAL A 214 7.57 -9.87 -25.97
CA VAL A 214 7.74 -8.40 -26.03
C VAL A 214 9.00 -7.97 -25.28
N ALA A 215 9.30 -8.58 -24.14
CA ALA A 215 10.56 -8.37 -23.43
C ALA A 215 11.78 -8.84 -24.24
N ALA A 216 11.63 -9.92 -25.03
CA ALA A 216 12.66 -10.43 -25.93
C ALA A 216 12.85 -9.60 -27.22
N MET A 217 11.89 -8.73 -27.59
CA MET A 217 11.92 -7.92 -28.83
C MET A 217 12.77 -6.63 -28.75
N GLY A 218 13.51 -6.39 -27.67
CA GLY A 218 14.75 -5.58 -27.74
C GLY A 218 14.76 -4.18 -27.13
N GLU A 219 13.76 -3.75 -26.35
CA GLU A 219 13.79 -2.45 -25.64
C GLU A 219 14.16 -2.54 -24.15
N CYS A 220 14.66 -3.69 -23.71
CA CYS A 220 14.93 -3.91 -22.30
C CYS A 220 16.37 -3.50 -21.93
N LYS A 221 16.53 -2.32 -21.31
CA LYS A 221 17.75 -1.82 -20.65
C LYS A 221 17.35 -1.07 -19.37
N PRO A 222 17.66 -1.56 -18.15
CA PRO A 222 18.32 -2.80 -17.73
C PRO A 222 17.31 -3.95 -17.48
N CYS A 223 17.58 -5.15 -18.03
CA CYS A 223 16.76 -6.35 -17.82
C CYS A 223 17.04 -7.07 -16.49
N SER A 224 17.11 -6.32 -15.39
CA SER A 224 16.91 -6.95 -14.10
C SER A 224 15.41 -6.99 -13.86
N GLN A 225 14.79 -8.15 -14.08
CA GLN A 225 13.47 -8.38 -13.51
C GLN A 225 13.65 -8.48 -11.99
N ALA A 226 12.90 -7.66 -11.26
CA ALA A 226 12.60 -7.84 -9.84
C ALA A 226 13.76 -7.76 -8.82
N ILE A 227 14.66 -6.77 -8.90
CA ILE A 227 15.51 -6.43 -7.72
C ILE A 227 14.76 -5.50 -6.76
N ASP A 228 13.85 -4.65 -7.25
CA ASP A 228 13.16 -3.62 -6.47
C ASP A 228 11.63 -3.84 -6.33
N GLY A 229 11.11 -4.96 -6.86
CA GLY A 229 9.67 -5.24 -6.92
C GLY A 229 8.90 -4.44 -7.98
N PHE A 230 9.56 -3.53 -8.71
CA PHE A 230 8.93 -2.80 -9.80
C PHE A 230 9.22 -3.48 -11.14
N MET A 231 8.18 -3.72 -11.92
CA MET A 231 8.36 -4.24 -13.27
C MET A 231 8.65 -3.08 -14.23
N PRO A 232 9.73 -3.16 -15.05
CA PRO A 232 10.21 -2.03 -15.86
C PRO A 232 9.26 -1.60 -16.99
N HIS A 233 8.18 -2.37 -17.26
CA HIS A 233 7.24 -2.09 -18.34
C HIS A 233 5.81 -2.03 -17.81
N LYS A 234 5.02 -1.10 -18.36
CA LYS A 234 3.59 -1.01 -18.06
C LYS A 234 2.86 -2.25 -18.55
N LEU A 235 2.11 -2.88 -17.65
CA LEU A 235 1.32 -4.06 -17.95
C LEU A 235 -0.10 -3.61 -18.32
N PHE A 236 -0.41 -3.63 -19.62
CA PHE A 236 -1.69 -3.13 -20.15
C PHE A 236 -2.02 -1.65 -19.80
N GLY A 237 -0.99 -0.85 -19.51
CA GLY A 237 -1.09 0.55 -19.08
C GLY A 237 -1.14 0.76 -17.56
N PHE A 238 -1.09 -0.30 -16.77
CA PHE A 238 -0.86 -0.23 -15.32
C PHE A 238 0.65 -0.19 -15.02
N ASN A 239 1.01 0.40 -13.89
CA ASN A 239 2.33 0.26 -13.28
C ASN A 239 2.31 -0.98 -12.36
N PRO A 240 2.86 -2.13 -12.81
CA PRO A 240 2.96 -3.34 -12.00
C PRO A 240 3.93 -3.18 -10.83
N ILE A 241 3.44 -3.51 -9.64
CA ILE A 241 4.19 -3.59 -8.40
C ILE A 241 4.06 -5.03 -7.90
N GLU A 242 5.18 -5.74 -7.88
CA GLU A 242 5.27 -7.07 -7.31
C GLU A 242 5.38 -6.95 -5.79
N SER A 243 4.56 -7.71 -5.07
CA SER A 243 4.71 -7.81 -3.62
C SER A 243 4.37 -9.21 -3.09
N SER A 244 5.12 -9.65 -2.09
CA SER A 244 4.83 -10.87 -1.32
C SER A 244 3.64 -10.69 -0.36
N HIS A 245 3.28 -9.44 -0.05
CA HIS A 245 2.23 -9.08 0.92
C HIS A 245 0.82 -9.06 0.34
N VAL A 246 0.65 -9.50 -0.92
CA VAL A 246 -0.67 -9.57 -1.57
C VAL A 246 -1.59 -10.51 -0.78
N PRO A 247 -2.81 -10.08 -0.42
CA PRO A 247 -3.75 -10.92 0.31
C PRO A 247 -4.01 -12.22 -0.44
N SER A 248 -3.73 -13.34 0.20
CA SER A 248 -3.87 -14.68 -0.36
C SER A 248 -4.66 -15.59 0.59
N PHE A 249 -5.42 -16.51 0.00
CA PHE A 249 -6.25 -17.45 0.75
C PHE A 249 -6.31 -18.80 0.00
N VAL A 250 -6.36 -19.90 0.74
CA VAL A 250 -6.66 -21.21 0.15
C VAL A 250 -8.16 -21.32 0.03
N ASP A 251 -8.68 -21.20 -1.19
CA ASP A 251 -10.12 -21.19 -1.43
C ASP A 251 -10.75 -22.56 -1.11
N ALA A 252 -12.09 -22.61 -1.03
CA ALA A 252 -12.83 -23.85 -0.80
C ALA A 252 -12.57 -24.93 -1.87
N THR A 253 -12.03 -24.54 -3.04
CA THR A 253 -11.59 -25.43 -4.12
C THR A 253 -10.25 -26.13 -3.84
N GLY A 254 -9.52 -25.69 -2.81
CA GLY A 254 -8.18 -26.19 -2.47
C GLY A 254 -7.04 -25.48 -3.20
N GLU A 255 -7.33 -24.48 -4.04
CA GLU A 255 -6.33 -23.70 -4.78
C GLU A 255 -5.89 -22.46 -4.01
N LEU A 256 -4.61 -22.13 -4.13
CA LEU A 256 -4.08 -20.88 -3.58
C LEU A 256 -4.51 -19.72 -4.47
N THR A 257 -5.32 -18.84 -3.91
CA THR A 257 -5.92 -17.69 -4.60
C THR A 257 -5.38 -16.39 -4.05
N TYR A 258 -5.28 -15.38 -4.92
CA TYR A 258 -4.72 -14.06 -4.63
C TYR A 258 -5.72 -12.97 -5.01
N TYR A 259 -5.77 -11.93 -4.18
CA TYR A 259 -6.48 -10.71 -4.49
C TYR A 259 -5.57 -9.76 -5.26
N ILE A 260 -5.84 -9.62 -6.56
CA ILE A 260 -5.12 -8.69 -7.43
C ILE A 260 -5.78 -7.32 -7.34
N ILE A 261 -5.03 -6.32 -6.88
CA ILE A 261 -5.55 -4.98 -6.63
C ILE A 261 -5.07 -4.08 -7.77
N ALA A 262 -6.00 -3.44 -8.47
CA ALA A 262 -5.69 -2.46 -9.50
C ALA A 262 -6.45 -1.16 -9.22
N GLY A 263 -5.80 -0.02 -9.36
CA GLY A 263 -6.47 1.23 -9.03
C GLY A 263 -5.70 2.48 -9.40
N HIS A 264 -6.30 3.62 -9.09
CA HIS A 264 -5.65 4.92 -9.20
C HIS A 264 -4.93 5.27 -7.89
N ARG A 265 -3.75 5.88 -7.95
CA ARG A 265 -2.97 6.28 -6.76
C ARG A 265 -3.78 7.07 -5.72
N ASP A 266 -4.61 8.01 -6.18
CA ASP A 266 -5.48 8.82 -5.31
C ASP A 266 -6.76 8.13 -4.82
N ALA A 267 -6.95 6.84 -5.11
CA ALA A 267 -8.16 6.13 -4.71
C ALA A 267 -8.20 5.83 -3.21
N PHE A 268 -7.03 5.67 -2.57
CA PHE A 268 -6.90 5.33 -1.16
C PHE A 268 -5.98 6.32 -0.44
N GLY A 269 -6.49 6.93 0.64
CA GLY A 269 -5.69 7.77 1.54
C GLY A 269 -5.14 6.92 2.66
N PHE A 270 -3.85 7.06 2.95
CA PHE A 270 -3.18 6.37 4.05
C PHE A 270 -2.34 7.36 4.84
N ALA A 271 -2.40 7.25 6.16
CA ALA A 271 -1.60 8.03 7.08
C ALA A 271 -1.06 7.12 8.17
N ALA A 272 0.24 7.20 8.42
CA ALA A 272 0.93 6.39 9.41
C ALA A 272 2.12 7.15 9.98
N ASP A 273 2.37 6.96 11.27
CA ASP A 273 3.49 7.59 11.96
C ASP A 273 3.92 6.80 13.20
N ILE A 274 5.17 7.01 13.61
CA ILE A 274 5.67 6.59 14.93
C ILE A 274 5.43 7.75 15.88
N ILE A 275 4.44 7.61 16.75
CA ILE A 275 3.97 8.69 17.63
C ILE A 275 4.85 8.88 18.88
N GLU A 276 5.50 7.83 19.37
CA GLU A 276 6.41 7.92 20.51
C GLU A 276 7.54 6.91 20.35
N GLY A 277 8.78 7.36 20.55
CA GLY A 277 9.96 6.52 20.67
C GLY A 277 10.71 6.91 21.93
N ARG A 278 10.97 5.97 22.83
CA ARG A 278 11.68 6.24 24.08
C ARG A 278 12.60 5.10 24.50
N LEU A 279 13.65 5.48 25.20
CA LEU A 279 14.57 4.58 25.88
C LEU A 279 14.20 4.53 27.36
N VAL A 280 13.89 3.34 27.87
CA VAL A 280 13.52 3.14 29.28
C VAL A 280 14.55 2.24 29.94
N GLU A 281 15.04 2.66 31.10
CA GLU A 281 15.84 1.78 31.96
C GLU A 281 14.89 1.09 32.96
N PRO A 282 14.70 -0.24 32.88
CA PRO A 282 13.70 -0.91 33.68
C PRO A 282 14.16 -0.99 35.14
N SER A 283 13.26 -0.69 36.09
CA SER A 283 13.61 -0.70 37.52
C SER A 283 14.00 -2.08 38.08
N ARG A 284 13.67 -3.16 37.37
CA ARG A 284 13.82 -4.55 37.82
C ARG A 284 14.99 -5.28 37.19
N ASN A 285 15.70 -4.68 36.23
CA ASN A 285 16.80 -5.34 35.53
C ASN A 285 17.85 -4.32 35.08
N PHE A 286 19.09 -4.78 34.86
CA PHE A 286 20.17 -3.94 34.33
C PHE A 286 20.12 -3.89 32.80
N GLY A 287 18.96 -3.50 32.26
CA GLY A 287 18.75 -3.42 30.82
C GLY A 287 18.42 -2.01 30.33
N VAL A 288 18.29 -1.90 29.02
CA VAL A 288 17.75 -0.74 28.30
C VAL A 288 16.67 -1.27 27.36
N GLU A 289 15.49 -0.65 27.39
CA GLU A 289 14.33 -0.97 26.58
C GLU A 289 14.10 0.12 25.53
N TYR A 290 14.06 -0.26 24.26
CA TYR A 290 13.65 0.59 23.13
C TYR A 290 12.15 0.40 22.94
N GLN A 291 11.37 1.37 23.39
CA GLN A 291 9.92 1.36 23.27
C GLN A 291 9.50 2.28 22.14
N MET A 292 8.77 1.74 21.18
CA MET A 292 8.21 2.47 20.05
C MET A 292 6.71 2.24 19.98
N LEU A 293 5.97 3.30 19.68
CA LEU A 293 4.53 3.27 19.48
C LEU A 293 4.23 3.86 18.11
N ALA A 294 3.59 3.07 17.26
CA ALA A 294 3.18 3.45 15.93
C ALA A 294 1.65 3.48 15.83
N ALA A 295 1.12 4.43 15.06
CA ALA A 295 -0.31 4.55 14.79
C ALA A 295 -0.53 4.73 13.29
N TRP A 296 -1.59 4.12 12.76
CA TRP A 296 -1.94 4.23 11.35
C TRP A 296 -3.44 4.13 11.09
N GLY A 297 -3.84 4.63 9.92
CA GLY A 297 -5.18 4.56 9.41
C GLY A 297 -5.23 4.87 7.93
N GLY A 298 -6.37 4.58 7.32
CA GLY A 298 -6.53 4.77 5.90
C GLY A 298 -7.97 4.52 5.48
N LYS A 299 -8.34 5.07 4.33
CA LYS A 299 -9.67 4.93 3.75
C LYS A 299 -9.68 5.23 2.25
N ALA A 300 -10.56 4.54 1.53
CA ALA A 300 -10.85 4.74 0.13
C ALA A 300 -11.58 6.07 -0.06
N ILE A 301 -10.86 7.02 -0.65
CA ILE A 301 -11.38 8.31 -1.10
C ILE A 301 -12.35 8.07 -2.25
N TYR A 302 -11.97 7.21 -3.20
CA TYR A 302 -12.76 6.81 -4.36
C TYR A 302 -12.82 5.27 -4.48
N PRO A 303 -13.78 4.62 -3.79
CA PRO A 303 -13.98 3.16 -3.87
C PRO A 303 -14.16 2.64 -5.30
N ASP A 304 -14.75 3.47 -6.16
CA ASP A 304 -15.04 3.16 -7.56
C ASP A 304 -13.80 3.28 -8.49
N ALA A 305 -12.69 3.78 -7.97
CA ALA A 305 -11.37 3.83 -8.62
C ALA A 305 -10.43 2.68 -8.18
N LEU A 306 -10.94 1.72 -7.39
CA LEU A 306 -10.27 0.47 -7.03
C LEU A 306 -10.99 -0.72 -7.66
N ALA A 307 -10.26 -1.62 -8.30
CA ALA A 307 -10.75 -2.88 -8.86
C ALA A 307 -10.00 -4.07 -8.27
N VAL A 308 -10.73 -5.14 -8.00
CA VAL A 308 -10.18 -6.32 -7.32
C VAL A 308 -10.48 -7.57 -8.14
N GLY A 309 -9.42 -8.26 -8.55
CA GLY A 309 -9.46 -9.59 -9.12
C GLY A 309 -9.25 -10.66 -8.05
N TYR A 310 -9.95 -11.78 -8.14
CA TYR A 310 -9.74 -12.96 -7.31
C TYR A 310 -9.26 -14.12 -8.18
N TRP A 311 -7.95 -14.31 -8.21
CA TRP A 311 -7.27 -15.13 -9.21
C TRP A 311 -6.54 -16.30 -8.56
N ALA A 312 -6.58 -17.47 -9.20
CA ALA A 312 -5.67 -18.57 -8.94
C ALA A 312 -4.75 -18.74 -10.14
N PHE A 313 -3.55 -19.27 -9.91
CA PHE A 313 -2.55 -19.49 -10.94
C PHE A 313 -2.48 -20.98 -11.25
N GLY A 314 -2.57 -21.30 -12.54
CA GLY A 314 -2.41 -22.65 -13.05
C GLY A 314 -1.51 -22.67 -14.28
N ASP A 315 -1.07 -23.87 -14.63
CA ASP A 315 -0.22 -24.13 -15.80
C ASP A 315 -0.94 -23.83 -17.13
#